data_AF-A0A1S1P0U6-F1
#
_entry.id   AF-A0A1S1P0U6-F1
#
_cell.length_a   1.000
_cell.length_b   1.000
_cell.length_c   1.000
_cell.angle_alpha   90.00
_cell.angle_beta   90.00
_cell.angle_gamma   90.00
#
_symmetry.space_group_name_H-M   'P 1'
#
loop_
_entity.id
_entity.type
_entity.pdbx_description
1 polymer ?
#
loop_
_entity_poly.entity_id
_entity_poly.type
_entity_poly.pdbx_seq_one_letter_code
_entity_poly.pdbx_strand_id
1 'polypeptide(L)' 'MIEPNQTAFIVKVTWPDADMPNGRLTMLYAVLADDPETGVQIVKNAVKADAEVELSEARLSQDTAQAIGLLPGYARAL' A
#
# COMPACT_ATOMS: atom_id res chain seq x y z
N MET A 1 -10.18 -8.68 -14.14
CA MET A 1 -10.49 -7.51 -14.97
C MET A 1 -10.60 -6.34 -14.00
N ILE A 2 -9.81 -5.28 -14.15
CA ILE A 2 -9.90 -4.10 -13.26
C ILE A 2 -11.17 -3.34 -13.66
N GLU A 3 -12.04 -3.04 -12.70
CA GLU A 3 -13.27 -2.30 -13.00
C GLU A 3 -12.94 -0.87 -13.47
N PRO A 4 -13.71 -0.29 -14.41
CA PRO A 4 -13.49 1.10 -14.82
C PRO A 4 -13.70 2.03 -13.60
N ASN A 5 -12.74 2.92 -13.34
CA ASN A 5 -12.63 3.83 -12.19
C ASN A 5 -12.12 3.23 -10.86
N GLN A 6 -11.62 1.99 -10.86
CA GLN A 6 -10.95 1.45 -9.66
C GLN A 6 -9.66 2.25 -9.41
N THR A 7 -9.68 3.03 -8.33
CA THR A 7 -8.55 3.90 -7.94
C THR A 7 -7.64 3.11 -7.01
N ALA A 8 -6.34 3.10 -7.26
CA ALA A 8 -5.41 2.43 -6.35
C ALA A 8 -5.15 3.31 -5.12
N PHE A 9 -5.24 2.70 -3.94
CA PHE A 9 -4.96 3.36 -2.67
C PHE A 9 -3.46 3.35 -2.40
N ILE A 10 -2.95 4.43 -1.81
CA ILE A 10 -1.60 4.44 -1.26
C ILE A 10 -1.67 4.16 0.23
N VAL A 11 -0.84 3.21 0.67
CA VAL A 11 -0.71 2.81 2.06
C VAL A 11 0.73 3.06 2.49
N LYS A 12 0.89 3.77 3.60
CA LYS A 12 2.17 4.04 4.23
C LYS A 12 2.43 2.96 5.27
N VAL A 13 3.59 2.31 5.18
CA VAL A 13 4.04 1.30 6.12
C VAL A 13 5.29 1.83 6.81
N THR A 14 5.26 1.88 8.13
CA THR A 14 6.35 2.40 8.95
C THR A 14 6.78 1.37 9.99
N TRP A 15 8.06 1.05 10.09
CA TRP A 15 8.55 0.10 11.09
C TRP A 15 9.89 0.55 11.70
N PRO A 16 10.25 0.07 12.90
CA PRO A 16 11.54 0.36 13.51
C PRO A 16 12.69 -0.18 12.65
N ASP A 17 13.73 0.63 12.48
CA ASP A 17 14.97 0.16 11.85
C ASP A 17 15.83 -0.55 12.89
N ALA A 18 16.25 -1.78 12.62
CA ALA A 18 17.12 -2.53 13.52
C ALA A 18 18.53 -1.92 13.61
N ASP A 19 18.98 -1.24 12.54
CA ASP A 19 20.31 -0.62 12.46
C ASP A 19 20.31 0.83 12.98
N MET A 20 19.13 1.41 13.25
CA MET A 20 18.97 2.72 13.87
C MET A 20 17.98 2.66 15.04
N PRO A 21 18.44 2.64 16.31
CA PRO A 21 17.59 2.43 17.49
C PRO A 21 16.40 3.40 17.64
N ASN A 22 16.52 4.60 17.07
CA ASN A 22 15.46 5.61 17.03
C ASN A 22 14.99 5.93 15.60
N GLY A 23 15.51 5.21 14.61
CA GLY A 23 15.15 5.35 13.20
C GLY A 23 13.89 4.57 12.89
N ARG A 24 13.05 5.14 12.01
CA ARG A 24 11.90 4.44 11.44
C ARG A 24 12.07 4.43 9.92
N LEU A 25 11.88 3.26 9.32
CA LEU A 25 11.79 3.12 7.88
C LEU A 25 10.35 3.31 7.46
N THR A 26 10.15 4.08 6.39
CA THR A 26 8.84 4.30 5.79
C THR A 26 8.87 3.82 4.35
N MET A 27 7.89 3.01 3.96
CA MET A 27 7.70 2.56 2.59
C MET A 27 6.26 2.79 2.16
N LEU A 28 6.07 3.17 0.90
CA LEU A 28 4.76 3.38 0.31
C LEU A 28 4.39 2.17 -0.54
N TYR A 29 3.15 1.73 -0.39
CA TYR A 29 2.58 0.64 -1.16
C TYR A 29 1.36 1.16 -1.92
N ALA A 30 1.26 0.77 -3.18
CA ALA A 30 0.04 0.91 -3.97
C ALA A 30 -0.77 -0.38 -3.88
N VAL A 31 -2.09 -0.28 -3.63
CA VAL A 31 -3.00 -1.44 -3.58
C VAL A 31 -4.26 -1.18 -4.38
N LEU A 32 -4.66 -2.15 -5.20
CA LEU A 32 -5.96 -2.15 -5.85
C LEU A 32 -6.96 -2.91 -4.97
N ALA A 33 -7.92 -2.17 -4.42
CA ALA A 33 -9.01 -2.67 -3.60
C ALA A 33 -10.29 -1.87 -3.89
N ASP A 34 -11.42 -2.40 -3.48
CA ASP A 34 -12.73 -1.77 -3.68
C ASP A 34 -12.98 -0.62 -2.69
N ASP A 35 -12.37 -0.73 -1.51
CA ASP A 35 -12.45 0.25 -0.43
C ASP A 35 -11.10 0.37 0.30
N PRO A 36 -10.87 1.51 0.99
CA PRO A 36 -9.58 1.77 1.63
C PRO A 36 -9.28 0.84 2.82
N GLU A 37 -10.30 0.35 3.54
CA GLU A 37 -10.11 -0.54 4.68
C GLU A 37 -9.58 -1.90 4.22
N THR A 38 -10.17 -2.44 3.15
CA THR A 38 -9.67 -3.64 2.47
C THR A 38 -8.24 -3.45 1.98
N GLY A 39 -7.94 -2.28 1.38
CA GLY A 39 -6.58 -1.96 0.92
C GLY A 39 -5.54 -1.98 2.06
N VAL A 40 -5.86 -1.36 3.19
CA VAL A 40 -5.01 -1.38 4.40
C VAL A 40 -4.86 -2.80 4.93
N GLN A 41 -5.92 -3.60 4.95
CA GLN A 41 -5.86 -4.97 5.46
C GLN A 41 -4.99 -5.89 4.59
N ILE A 42 -5.05 -5.74 3.27
CA ILE A 42 -4.15 -6.46 2.33
C ILE A 42 -2.69 -6.16 2.68
N VAL A 43 -2.35 -4.90 2.89
CA VAL A 43 -0.98 -4.50 3.24
C VAL A 43 -0.59 -5.00 4.63
N LYS A 44 -1.46 -4.86 5.64
CA LYS A 44 -1.23 -5.38 7.00
C LYS A 44 -0.92 -6.87 7.01
N ASN A 45 -1.64 -7.65 6.21
CA ASN A 45 -1.42 -9.10 6.12
C ASN A 45 -0.09 -9.47 5.44
N ALA A 46 0.51 -8.57 4.66
CA ALA A 46 1.74 -8.80 3.91
C ALA A 46 3.02 -8.31 4.62
N VAL A 47 2.89 -7.37 5.57
CA VAL A 47 4.03 -6.77 6.28
C VAL A 47 4.29 -7.42 7.64
N LYS A 48 5.42 -7.11 8.26
CA LYS A 48 5.75 -7.60 9.60
C LYS A 48 4.76 -7.09 10.64
N ALA A 49 4.52 -7.87 11.70
CA ALA A 49 3.52 -7.57 12.73
C ALA A 49 3.79 -6.29 13.54
N ASP A 50 5.04 -5.81 13.57
CA ASP A 50 5.46 -4.58 14.24
C ASP A 50 5.40 -3.34 13.33
N ALA A 51 4.98 -3.51 12.07
CA ALA A 51 4.80 -2.41 11.14
C ALA A 51 3.48 -1.68 11.39
N GLU A 52 3.57 -0.37 11.47
CA GLU A 52 2.44 0.54 11.48
C GLU A 52 1.97 0.77 10.04
N VAL A 53 0.68 0.52 9.79
CA VAL A 53 0.10 0.60 8.45
C VAL A 53 -1.03 1.62 8.45
N GLU A 54 -0.87 2.67 7.66
CA GLU A 54 -1.79 3.79 7.58
C GLU A 54 -2.18 4.08 6.13
N LEU A 55 -3.45 4.41 5.91
CA LEU A 55 -3.88 4.90 4.60
C LEU A 55 -3.32 6.30 4.35
N SER A 56 -2.77 6.53 3.16
CA SER A 56 -2.41 7.87 2.71
C SER A 56 -3.61 8.58 2.09
N GLU A 57 -3.65 9.91 2.19
CA GLU A 57 -4.60 10.73 1.44
C GLU A 57 -4.34 10.68 -0.08
N ALA A 58 -3.13 10.28 -0.48
CA ALA A 58 -2.75 10.11 -1.87
C ALA A 58 -3.43 8.89 -2.50
N ARG A 59 -3.74 9.02 -3.79
CA ARG A 59 -4.30 7.95 -4.62
C ARG A 59 -3.59 7.89 -5.96
N LEU A 60 -3.50 6.69 -6.51
CA LEU A 60 -2.98 6.46 -7.85
C LEU A 60 -4.13 6.35 -8.85
N SER A 61 -3.97 7.03 -9.98
CA SER A 61 -4.89 6.85 -11.11
C SER A 61 -4.84 5.41 -11.61
N GLN A 62 -5.95 4.97 -12.21
CA GLN A 62 -6.05 3.64 -12.83
C GLN A 62 -4.96 3.44 -13.90
N ASP A 63 -4.67 4.44 -14.71
CA ASP A 63 -3.62 4.38 -15.74
C ASP A 63 -2.24 4.12 -15.11
N THR A 64 -1.93 4.80 -14.01
CA THR A 64 -0.64 4.61 -13.32
C THR A 64 -0.58 3.24 -12.66
N ALA A 65 -1.67 2.79 -12.03
CA ALA A 65 -1.78 1.45 -11.45
C ALA A 65 -1.57 0.35 -12.51
N GLN A 66 -2.12 0.53 -13.71
CA GLN A 66 -1.90 -0.39 -14.84
C GLN A 66 -0.46 -0.32 -15.36
N ALA A 67 0.12 0.88 -15.48
CA ALA A 67 1.49 1.08 -15.95
C ALA A 67 2.52 0.39 -15.03
N ILE A 68 2.26 0.34 -13.73
CA ILE A 68 3.08 -0.39 -12.76
C ILE A 68 2.66 -1.87 -12.60
N GLY A 69 1.74 -2.36 -13.43
CA GLY A 69 1.30 -3.76 -13.41
C GLY A 69 0.65 -4.20 -12.09
N LEU A 70 -0.06 -3.29 -11.42
CA LEU A 70 -0.74 -3.61 -10.16
C LEU A 70 -1.93 -4.54 -10.42
N LEU A 71 -2.05 -5.59 -9.59
CA LEU A 71 -3.11 -6.58 -9.68
C LEU A 71 -4.11 -6.41 -8.52
N PRO A 72 -5.42 -6.65 -8.75
CA PRO A 72 -6.42 -6.65 -7.68
C PRO A 72 -6.06 -7.62 -6.55
N GLY A 73 -6.19 -7.17 -5.30
CA GLY A 73 -5.87 -7.99 -4.12
C GLY A 73 -4.38 -8.09 -3.79
N TYR A 74 -3.51 -7.44 -4.58
CA TYR A 74 -2.07 -7.36 -4.32
C TYR A 74 -1.64 -5.91 -4.04
N ALA A 75 -0.64 -5.78 -3.19
CA ALA A 75 0.05 -4.52 -2.94
C ALA A 75 1.43 -4.53 -3.62
N ARG A 76 1.87 -3.38 -4.13
CA ARG A 76 3.18 -3.18 -4.75
C ARG A 76 3.91 -2.03 -4.07
N ALA A 77 5.15 -2.26 -3.67
CA ALA A 77 6.03 -1.20 -3.17
C ALA A 77 6.36 -0.20 -4.30
N LEU A 78 6.39 1.09 -3.96
CA LEU A 78 6.71 2.20 -4.85
C LEU A 78 8.16 2.66 -4.70
#